data_AF-A0A5C4RZQ7-F1
#
_entry.id   AF-A0A5C4RZQ7-F1
#
_cell.length_a   1.000
_cell.length_b   1.000
_cell.length_c   1.000
_cell.angle_alpha   90.00
_cell.angle_beta   90.00
_cell.angle_gamma   90.00
#
_symmetry.space_group_name_H-M   'P 1'
#
loop_
_entity.id
_entity.type
_entity.pdbx_description
1 polymer ?
#
loop_
_entity_poly.entity_id
_entity_poly.type
_entity_poly.pdbx_seq_one_letter_code
_entity_poly.pdbx_strand_id
1 'polypeptide(L)'
;GLAGNDVLNGGEGGDVYQYSLGDGNDLIVDWDNDAGVVDRLVLNGISAADVSFASTGGEDLVVTFSNGERVTVRDHFAEHDDNTIEEIEFSDGILSTAAIRNKSVA
;
A
#
# COMPACT_ATOMS: atom_id res chain seq x y z
N GLY A 1 7.35 1.40 8.16
CA GLY A 1 8.31 2.40 8.65
C GLY A 1 9.30 1.75 9.58
N LEU A 2 9.66 2.41 10.67
CA LEU A 2 10.02 1.71 11.90
C LEU A 2 8.74 1.60 12.75
N ALA A 3 8.86 1.56 14.08
CA ALA A 3 7.71 1.66 14.97
C ALA A 3 7.25 3.12 15.13
N GLY A 4 5.94 3.33 15.16
CA GLY A 4 5.30 4.64 15.24
C GLY A 4 4.64 5.05 13.92
N ASN A 5 3.81 6.08 13.95
CA ASN A 5 3.13 6.53 12.72
C ASN A 5 4.12 7.28 11.82
N ASP A 6 4.51 6.68 10.70
CA ASP A 6 5.51 7.23 9.78
C ASP A 6 4.89 7.83 8.51
N VAL A 7 5.64 8.75 7.88
CA VAL A 7 5.39 9.18 6.49
C VAL A 7 6.54 8.66 5.64
N LEU A 8 6.23 7.78 4.71
CA LEU A 8 7.17 7.16 3.78
C LEU A 8 6.99 7.81 2.42
N ASN A 9 8.07 8.34 1.86
CA ASN A 9 8.08 8.99 0.56
C ASN A 9 9.04 8.21 -0.35
N GLY A 10 8.49 7.59 -1.40
CA GLY A 10 9.27 6.81 -2.36
C GLY A 10 10.02 7.72 -3.33
N GLY A 11 9.26 8.50 -4.09
CA GLY A 11 9.81 9.35 -5.15
C GLY A 11 9.85 8.57 -6.46
N GLU A 12 10.83 8.89 -7.32
CA GLU A 12 10.94 8.25 -8.63
C GLU A 12 11.61 6.87 -8.53
N GLY A 13 11.11 5.90 -9.31
CA GLY A 13 11.69 4.58 -9.44
C GLY A 13 11.04 3.53 -8.52
N GLY A 14 11.43 2.27 -8.69
CA GLY A 14 10.72 1.14 -8.06
C GLY A 14 11.06 1.01 -6.59
N ASP A 15 10.14 1.46 -5.75
CA ASP A 15 10.29 1.53 -4.31
C ASP A 15 9.72 0.31 -3.58
N VAL A 16 10.36 0.00 -2.45
CA VAL A 16 9.96 -1.11 -1.59
C VAL A 16 9.66 -0.60 -0.20
N TYR A 17 8.37 -0.57 0.12
CA TYR A 17 7.85 -0.24 1.44
C TYR A 17 7.71 -1.52 2.25
N GLN A 18 8.23 -1.54 3.47
CA GLN A 18 8.13 -2.70 4.36
C GLN A 18 7.28 -2.35 5.58
N TYR A 19 6.41 -3.28 5.95
CA TYR A 19 5.54 -3.16 7.11
C TYR A 19 5.47 -4.47 7.90
N SER A 20 5.45 -4.34 9.23
CA SER A 20 5.19 -5.41 10.19
C SER A 20 4.09 -4.98 11.16
N LEU A 21 3.35 -5.94 11.73
CA LEU A 21 2.36 -5.62 12.76
C LEU A 21 3.02 -4.92 13.96
N GLY A 22 2.45 -3.79 14.39
CA GLY A 22 2.99 -2.96 15.46
C GLY A 22 3.90 -1.84 14.98
N ASP A 23 4.14 -1.73 13.66
CA ASP A 23 4.84 -0.58 13.09
C ASP A 23 4.00 0.70 13.22
N GLY A 24 2.67 0.61 13.40
CA GLY A 24 1.80 1.76 13.62
C GLY A 24 0.95 2.10 12.40
N ASN A 25 0.47 3.35 12.36
CA ASN A 25 -0.34 3.85 11.25
C ASN A 25 0.51 4.67 10.30
N ASP A 26 0.92 4.06 9.20
CA ASP A 26 1.84 4.65 8.23
C ASP A 26 1.09 5.29 7.07
N LEU A 27 1.71 6.31 6.49
CA LEU A 27 1.29 6.99 5.27
C LEU A 27 2.39 6.83 4.22
N ILE A 28 2.05 6.21 3.09
CA ILE A 28 2.86 6.18 1.88
C ILE A 28 2.43 7.35 0.99
N VAL A 29 3.41 8.13 0.56
CA VAL A 29 3.28 9.14 -0.47
C VAL A 29 4.21 8.72 -1.60
N ASP A 30 3.61 8.15 -2.64
CA ASP A 30 4.34 7.77 -3.83
C ASP A 30 4.25 8.87 -4.89
N TRP A 31 5.20 8.94 -5.80
CA TRP A 31 5.13 9.77 -7.00
C TRP A 31 6.16 9.32 -8.03
N ASP A 32 5.71 8.61 -9.06
CA ASP A 32 6.52 8.24 -10.21
C ASP A 32 5.77 8.47 -11.52
N ASN A 33 6.47 8.86 -12.58
CA ASN A 33 5.94 8.95 -13.94
C ASN A 33 6.67 8.03 -14.94
N ASP A 34 7.62 7.22 -14.46
CA ASP A 34 8.40 6.30 -15.25
C ASP A 34 7.58 5.03 -15.59
N ALA A 35 7.40 4.79 -16.88
CA ALA A 35 6.66 3.63 -17.34
C ALA A 35 7.40 2.31 -17.03
N GLY A 36 6.69 1.37 -16.41
CA GLY A 36 7.18 0.01 -16.16
C GLY A 36 7.97 -0.17 -14.87
N VAL A 37 7.92 0.83 -13.99
CA VAL A 37 8.35 0.74 -12.59
C VAL A 37 7.31 -0.06 -11.79
N VAL A 38 7.76 -0.68 -10.69
CA VAL A 38 6.93 -1.50 -9.79
C VAL A 38 7.22 -1.08 -8.37
N ASP A 39 6.27 -0.37 -7.76
CA ASP A 39 6.26 -0.05 -6.35
C ASP A 39 5.59 -1.16 -5.56
N ARG A 40 6.23 -1.55 -4.45
CA ARG A 40 5.82 -2.72 -3.70
C ARG A 40 5.71 -2.44 -2.21
N LEU A 41 4.55 -2.78 -1.65
CA LEU A 41 4.36 -2.90 -0.21
C LEU A 41 4.54 -4.36 0.21
N VAL A 42 5.60 -4.65 0.96
CA VAL A 42 5.93 -5.96 1.52
C VAL A 42 5.42 -6.05 2.96
N LEU A 43 4.54 -7.01 3.21
CA LEU A 43 3.90 -7.24 4.50
C LEU A 43 4.54 -8.46 5.20
N ASN A 44 5.42 -8.19 6.16
CA ASN A 44 6.27 -9.20 6.79
C ASN A 44 5.48 -10.10 7.74
N GLY A 45 5.28 -11.36 7.33
CA GLY A 45 4.56 -12.36 8.13
C GLY A 45 3.04 -12.15 8.22
N ILE A 46 2.49 -11.32 7.33
CA ILE A 46 1.06 -11.03 7.24
C ILE A 46 0.50 -11.75 6.01
N SER A 47 -0.63 -12.45 6.16
CA SER A 47 -1.28 -13.13 5.03
C SER A 47 -2.33 -12.23 4.38
N ALA A 48 -2.75 -12.55 3.16
CA ALA A 48 -3.83 -11.83 2.49
C ALA A 48 -5.17 -11.91 3.23
N ALA A 49 -5.34 -12.90 4.12
CA ALA A 49 -6.54 -13.04 4.96
C ALA A 49 -6.52 -12.13 6.20
N ASP A 50 -5.36 -11.58 6.57
CA ASP A 50 -5.18 -10.73 7.76
C ASP A 50 -5.40 -9.24 7.48
N VAL A 51 -5.79 -8.90 6.25
CA VAL A 51 -5.97 -7.51 5.82
C VAL A 51 -7.32 -7.27 5.15
N SER A 52 -7.80 -6.04 5.24
CA SER A 52 -8.88 -5.53 4.41
C SER A 52 -8.45 -4.27 3.67
N PHE A 53 -9.09 -4.03 2.53
CA PHE A 53 -8.82 -2.87 1.67
C PHE A 53 -10.04 -1.98 1.60
N ALA A 54 -9.83 -0.68 1.58
CA ALA A 54 -10.88 0.31 1.35
C ALA A 54 -10.34 1.47 0.51
N SER A 55 -11.20 2.03 -0.34
CA SER A 55 -10.99 3.36 -0.89
C SER A 55 -11.60 4.40 0.05
N THR A 56 -10.84 5.43 0.41
CA THR A 56 -11.31 6.51 1.30
C THR A 56 -10.85 7.87 0.82
N GLY A 57 -11.46 8.95 1.32
CA GLY A 57 -11.01 10.33 1.02
C GLY A 57 -11.20 10.78 -0.43
N GLY A 58 -11.69 9.91 -1.32
CA GLY A 58 -11.86 10.14 -2.75
C GLY A 58 -10.91 9.27 -3.57
N GLU A 59 -9.64 9.19 -3.18
CA GLU A 59 -8.60 8.55 -3.99
C GLU A 59 -7.56 7.76 -3.18
N ASP A 60 -7.67 7.68 -1.85
CA ASP A 60 -6.69 6.96 -1.01
C ASP A 60 -7.00 5.46 -0.93
N LEU A 61 -5.95 4.64 -0.94
CA LEU A 61 -6.02 3.24 -0.53
C LEU A 61 -5.72 3.11 0.95
N VAL A 62 -6.58 2.41 1.68
CA VAL A 62 -6.37 2.06 3.08
C VAL A 62 -6.28 0.54 3.21
N VAL A 63 -5.12 0.06 3.64
CA VAL A 63 -4.89 -1.32 4.07
C VAL A 63 -5.04 -1.37 5.58
N THR A 64 -6.05 -2.08 6.09
CA THR A 64 -6.26 -2.26 7.54
C THR A 64 -5.84 -3.66 7.95
N PHE A 65 -5.01 -3.76 8.99
CA PHE A 65 -4.49 -5.03 9.51
C PHE A 65 -5.34 -5.59 10.64
N SER A 66 -5.12 -6.85 10.99
CA SER A 66 -5.85 -7.58 12.03
C SER A 66 -5.80 -6.94 13.43
N ASN A 67 -4.75 -6.17 13.73
CA ASN A 67 -4.61 -5.41 14.98
C ASN A 67 -5.31 -4.03 14.94
N GLY A 68 -5.91 -3.65 13.81
CA GLY A 68 -6.60 -2.38 13.60
C GLY A 68 -5.72 -1.22 13.13
N GLU A 69 -4.40 -1.42 13.05
CA GLU A 69 -3.47 -0.46 12.44
C GLU A 69 -3.63 -0.41 10.92
N ARG A 70 -3.04 0.60 10.28
CA ARG A 70 -3.27 0.88 8.87
C ARG A 70 -2.02 1.34 8.14
N VAL A 71 -1.91 0.97 6.87
CA VAL A 71 -1.10 1.68 5.89
C VAL A 71 -2.05 2.41 4.96
N THR A 72 -1.87 3.71 4.82
CA THR A 72 -2.59 4.53 3.84
C THR A 72 -1.65 4.84 2.69
N VAL A 73 -2.06 4.56 1.46
CA VAL A 73 -1.39 5.04 0.25
C VAL A 73 -2.19 6.21 -0.29
N ARG A 74 -1.58 7.38 -0.32
CA ARG A 74 -2.21 8.61 -0.80
C ARG A 74 -2.44 8.53 -2.31
N ASP A 75 -3.61 8.96 -2.75
CA ASP A 75 -3.96 9.15 -4.16
C ASP A 75 -3.80 7.88 -5.04
N HIS A 76 -3.82 6.68 -4.44
CA HIS A 76 -3.67 5.38 -5.14
C HIS A 76 -4.70 5.16 -6.27
N PHE A 77 -5.86 5.79 -6.18
CA PHE A 77 -6.95 5.70 -7.17
C PHE A 77 -7.05 6.95 -8.07
N ALA A 78 -6.06 7.86 -8.03
CA ALA A 78 -6.03 9.02 -8.90
C ALA A 78 -6.01 8.63 -10.39
N GLU A 79 -6.44 9.57 -11.25
CA GLU A 79 -6.58 9.33 -12.69
C GLU A 79 -5.23 8.99 -13.36
N HIS A 80 -4.16 9.60 -12.88
CA HIS A 80 -2.80 9.28 -13.28
C HIS A 80 -2.28 8.25 -12.30
N ASP A 81 -1.91 7.07 -12.79
CA ASP A 81 -1.40 5.95 -11.98
C ASP A 81 0.01 6.26 -11.39
N ASP A 82 0.35 7.53 -11.20
CA ASP A 82 1.64 8.04 -10.75
C ASP A 82 1.88 7.83 -9.25
N ASN A 83 0.82 7.53 -8.48
CA ASN A 83 0.85 7.40 -7.01
C ASN A 83 0.50 5.99 -6.56
N THR A 84 0.63 5.02 -7.46
CA THR A 84 0.07 3.69 -7.28
C THR A 84 1.07 2.75 -6.64
N ILE A 85 0.56 1.79 -5.87
CA ILE A 85 1.34 0.60 -5.49
C ILE A 85 0.96 -0.50 -6.46
N GLU A 86 1.95 -1.00 -7.21
CA GLU A 86 1.76 -2.06 -8.20
C GLU A 86 1.49 -3.40 -7.57
N GLU A 87 2.19 -3.67 -6.46
CA GLU A 87 2.15 -4.97 -5.81
C GLU A 87 2.08 -4.85 -4.30
N ILE A 88 1.21 -5.66 -3.69
CA ILE A 88 1.29 -5.96 -2.26
C ILE A 88 1.73 -7.41 -2.11
N GLU A 89 2.89 -7.59 -1.49
CA GLU A 89 3.48 -8.89 -1.20
C GLU A 89 3.14 -9.34 0.22
N PHE A 90 2.39 -10.44 0.30
CA PHE A 90 2.02 -11.14 1.52
C PHE A 90 2.95 -12.32 1.76
N SER A 91 2.89 -12.85 2.98
CA SER A 91 3.55 -14.13 3.29
C SER A 91 3.06 -15.32 2.45
N ASP A 92 1.85 -15.24 1.86
CA ASP A 92 1.20 -16.31 1.10
C ASP A 92 0.94 -15.98 -0.38
N GLY A 93 1.42 -14.85 -0.90
CA GLY A 93 1.30 -14.50 -2.31
C GLY A 93 1.43 -13.00 -2.60
N ILE A 94 1.19 -12.62 -3.86
CA ILE A 94 1.24 -11.22 -4.31
C ILE A 94 -0.12 -10.83 -4.87
N LEU A 95 -0.61 -9.63 -4.53
CA LEU A 95 -1.73 -8.98 -5.20
C LEU A 95 -1.22 -7.86 -6.11
N SER A 96 -1.72 -7.83 -7.34
CA SER A 96 -1.46 -6.74 -8.28
C SER A 96 -2.38 -5.54 -8.04
N THR A 97 -2.04 -4.38 -8.60
CA THR A 97 -2.85 -3.16 -8.58
C THR A 97 -4.31 -3.42 -8.92
N ALA A 98 -4.57 -4.15 -10.00
CA ALA A 98 -5.92 -4.44 -10.44
C ALA A 98 -6.70 -5.25 -9.39
N ALA A 99 -6.04 -6.21 -8.73
CA ALA A 99 -6.65 -7.00 -7.66
C ALA A 99 -6.88 -6.16 -6.39
N ILE A 100 -5.93 -5.29 -6.05
CA ILE A 100 -6.05 -4.34 -4.93
C ILE A 100 -7.25 -3.43 -5.18
N ARG A 101 -7.30 -2.75 -6.34
CA ARG A 101 -8.40 -1.85 -6.69
C ARG A 101 -9.75 -2.57 -6.64
N ASN A 102 -9.86 -3.77 -7.22
CA ASN A 102 -11.08 -4.57 -7.17
C ASN A 102 -11.55 -4.92 -5.74
N LYS A 103 -10.62 -5.13 -4.80
CA LYS A 103 -10.93 -5.44 -3.40
C LYS A 103 -11.35 -4.21 -2.58
N SER A 104 -11.05 -3.00 -3.07
CA SER A 104 -11.27 -1.74 -2.33
C SER A 104 -12.62 -1.07 -2.60
N VAL A 105 -13.40 -1.53 -3.60
CA VAL A 105 -14.64 -0.87 -4.07
C VAL A 105 -15.93 -1.53 -3.54
N ALA A 106 -15.89 -2.13 -2.34
CA ALA A 106 -17.07 -2.78 -1.73
C ALA A 106 -18.06 -1.78 -1.12
#